data_AF-A0A417Z8S4-F1
#
_entry.id   AF-A0A417Z8S4-F1
#
_cell.length_a   1.000
_cell.length_b   1.000
_cell.length_c   1.000
_cell.angle_alpha   90.00
_cell.angle_beta   90.00
_cell.angle_gamma   90.00
#
_symmetry.space_group_name_H-M   'P 1'
#
loop_
_entity.id
_entity.type
_entity.pdbx_description
1 polymer ?
#
loop_
_entity_poly.entity_id
_entity_poly.type
_entity_poly.pdbx_seq_one_letter_code
_entity_poly.pdbx_strand_id
1 'polypeptide(L)' 'MTLNTWMRQTDIDDGNRPGVSRTESHELRGARRRIRLLEQENEVLRRAAAYLSQANLPGKALPPQAGGASTARERAHR' A
#
# COMPACT_ATOMS: atom_id res chain seq x y z
N MET A 1 -30.13 -11.42 21.96
CA MET A 1 -29.76 -10.12 22.56
C MET A 1 -30.53 -9.95 23.84
N THR A 2 -29.90 -9.48 24.92
CA THR A 2 -30.57 -9.22 26.21
C THR A 2 -30.66 -7.71 26.46
N LEU A 3 -31.66 -7.29 27.26
CA LEU A 3 -31.89 -5.89 27.62
C LEU A 3 -30.64 -5.23 28.24
N ASN A 4 -29.92 -5.99 29.07
CA ASN A 4 -28.71 -5.53 29.75
C ASN A 4 -27.59 -5.15 28.76
N THR A 5 -27.49 -5.86 27.64
CA THR A 5 -26.52 -5.54 26.58
C THR A 5 -26.91 -4.26 25.84
N TRP A 6 -28.22 -4.01 25.66
CA TRP A 6 -28.71 -2.77 25.07
C TRP A 6 -28.42 -1.56 25.95
N MET A 7 -28.74 -1.64 27.24
CA MET A 7 -28.46 -0.56 28.20
C MET A 7 -26.97 -0.20 28.22
N ARG A 8 -26.08 -1.20 28.28
CA ARG A 8 -24.64 -0.95 28.23
C ARG A 8 -24.19 -0.30 26.93
N GLN A 9 -24.79 -0.65 25.80
CA GLN A 9 -24.43 -0.04 24.52
C GLN A 9 -24.91 1.41 24.44
N THR A 10 -26.10 1.74 24.96
CA THR A 10 -26.55 3.13 25.08
C THR A 10 -25.65 3.94 26.01
N ASP A 11 -25.23 3.39 27.15
CA ASP A 11 -24.28 4.09 28.04
C ASP A 11 -22.94 4.39 27.33
N ILE A 12 -22.50 3.50 26.45
CA ILE A 12 -21.29 3.67 25.63
C ILE A 12 -21.52 4.72 24.53
N ASP A 13 -22.67 4.66 23.85
CA ASP A 13 -23.02 5.58 22.79
C ASP A 13 -23.22 7.02 23.33
N ASP A 14 -23.72 7.16 24.56
CA ASP A 14 -23.91 8.44 25.26
C ASP A 14 -22.62 8.96 25.94
N GLY A 15 -21.54 8.19 25.92
CA GLY A 15 -20.25 8.57 26.53
C GLY A 15 -20.20 8.44 28.05
N ASN A 16 -21.26 7.92 28.68
CA ASN A 16 -21.32 7.62 30.12
C ASN A 16 -20.44 6.44 30.52
N ARG A 17 -20.01 5.63 29.54
CA ARG A 17 -19.14 4.47 29.75
C ARG A 17 -18.07 4.39 28.66
N PRO A 18 -16.81 4.05 29.02
CA PRO A 18 -15.79 3.79 28.01
C PRO A 18 -16.16 2.59 27.14
N GLY A 19 -16.03 2.75 25.83
CA GLY A 19 -16.31 1.73 24.83
C GLY A 19 -16.28 2.34 23.42
N VAL A 20 -16.37 1.51 22.40
CA VAL A 20 -16.48 1.99 21.02
C VAL A 20 -17.94 2.28 20.74
N SER A 21 -18.26 3.54 20.48
CA SER A 21 -19.60 3.94 20.09
C SER A 21 -19.98 3.33 18.74
N ARG A 22 -21.27 3.23 18.48
CA ARG A 22 -21.79 2.83 17.17
C ARG A 22 -21.34 3.78 16.06
N THR A 23 -21.21 5.07 16.37
CA THR A 23 -20.75 6.11 15.44
C THR A 23 -19.30 5.88 15.02
N GLU A 24 -18.39 5.74 15.98
CA GLU A 24 -16.97 5.44 15.69
C GLU A 24 -16.82 4.13 14.91
N SER A 25 -17.59 3.11 15.27
CA SER A 25 -17.61 1.84 14.54
C SER A 25 -18.07 2.01 13.09
N HIS A 26 -19.06 2.88 12.85
CA HIS A 26 -19.58 3.16 11.51
C HIS A 26 -18.57 3.94 10.67
N GLU A 27 -17.96 4.97 11.24
CA GLU A 27 -16.89 5.76 10.61
C GLU A 27 -15.68 4.89 10.27
N LEU A 28 -15.25 4.03 11.20
CA LEU A 28 -14.14 3.11 10.98
C LEU A 28 -14.41 2.14 9.83
N ARG A 29 -15.64 1.64 9.70
CA ARG A 29 -16.04 0.82 8.54
C ARG A 29 -16.03 1.64 7.25
N GLY A 30 -16.50 2.89 7.30
CA GLY A 30 -16.47 3.81 6.17
C GLY A 30 -15.04 4.09 5.68
N ALA A 31 -14.15 4.47 6.60
CA ALA A 31 -12.75 4.71 6.33
C ALA A 31 -12.05 3.48 5.74
N ARG A 32 -12.25 2.30 6.34
CA ARG A 32 -11.70 1.03 5.83
C ARG A 32 -12.16 0.71 4.40
N ARG A 33 -13.42 1.00 4.06
CA ARG A 33 -13.92 0.84 2.68
C ARG A 33 -13.23 1.81 1.72
N ARG A 34 -13.09 3.08 2.10
CA ARG A 34 -12.44 4.09 1.26
C ARG A 34 -10.96 3.79 1.02
N ILE A 35 -10.25 3.34 2.05
CA ILE A 35 -8.84 2.93 1.94
C ILE A 35 -8.68 1.80 0.92
N ARG A 36 -9.47 0.72 1.03
CA ARG A 36 -9.41 -0.40 0.07
C ARG A 36 -9.68 0.04 -1.37
N LEU A 37 -10.65 0.93 -1.57
CA LEU A 37 -10.96 1.45 -2.90
C LEU A 37 -9.77 2.26 -3.45
N LEU A 38 -9.20 3.13 -2.64
CA LEU A 38 -8.03 3.94 -3.02
C LEU A 38 -6.80 3.07 -3.32
N GLU A 39 -6.59 1.99 -2.57
CA GLU A 39 -5.50 1.03 -2.81
C GLU A 39 -5.68 0.33 -4.15
N GLN A 40 -6.92 -0.07 -4.50
CA GLN A 40 -7.23 -0.66 -5.81
C GLN A 40 -7.01 0.33 -6.95
N GLU A 41 -7.49 1.56 -6.81
CA GLU A 41 -7.28 2.64 -7.78
C GLU A 41 -5.79 2.90 -8.00
N ASN A 42 -5.00 2.98 -6.92
CA ASN A 42 -3.55 3.14 -7.00
C ASN A 42 -2.87 1.95 -7.69
N GLU A 43 -3.30 0.72 -7.43
CA GLU A 43 -2.73 -0.46 -8.08
C GLU A 43 -3.00 -0.46 -9.59
N VAL A 44 -4.21 -0.09 -10.01
CA VAL A 44 -4.54 0.08 -11.45
C VAL A 44 -3.65 1.14 -12.08
N LEU A 45 -3.48 2.29 -11.42
CA LEU A 45 -2.65 3.39 -11.92
C LEU A 45 -1.18 2.98 -12.02
N ARG A 46 -0.64 2.27 -11.02
CA ARG A 46 0.75 1.75 -11.05
C ARG A 46 0.96 0.78 -12.21
N ARG A 47 0.02 -0.13 -12.44
CA ARG A 47 0.06 -1.06 -13.58
C ARG A 47 0.03 -0.30 -14.90
N ALA A 48 -0.88 0.66 -15.05
CA ALA A 48 -0.97 1.49 -16.25
C ALA A 48 0.34 2.26 -16.52
N ALA A 49 0.94 2.86 -15.48
CA ALA A 49 2.21 3.56 -15.58
C ALA A 49 3.36 2.63 -15.99
N ALA A 50 3.41 1.40 -15.45
CA ALA A 50 4.40 0.40 -15.84
C ALA A 50 4.25 -0.01 -17.31
N TYR A 51 3.01 -0.25 -17.77
CA TYR A 51 2.73 -0.54 -19.18
C TYR A 51 3.15 0.62 -20.10
N LEU A 52 2.84 1.86 -19.73
CA LEU A 52 3.23 3.03 -20.52
C LEU A 52 4.75 3.20 -20.57
N SER A 53 5.43 3.06 -19.43
CA SER A 53 6.90 3.11 -19.34
C SER A 53 7.56 2.05 -20.24
N GLN A 54 6.98 0.85 -20.32
CA GLN A 54 7.44 -0.20 -21.23
C GLN A 54 7.16 0.12 -22.71
N ALA A 55 6.01 0.72 -23.03
CA ALA A 55 5.64 1.09 -24.39
C ALA A 55 6.47 2.25 -24.95
N ASN A 56 7.02 3.10 -24.09
CA ASN A 56 7.89 4.22 -24.44
C ASN A 56 9.38 3.85 -24.52
N LEU A 57 9.76 2.58 -24.36
CA LEU A 57 11.13 2.11 -24.60
C LEU A 57 11.34 1.83 -26.10
N PRO A 58 12.22 2.56 -26.78
CA PRO A 58 12.57 2.23 -28.16
C PRO A 58 13.38 0.93 -28.18
N GLY A 59 12.79 -0.13 -28.73
CA GLY A 59 13.53 -1.25 -29.33
C GLY A 59 14.28 -2.18 -28.36
N LYS A 60 13.96 -3.46 -28.50
CA LYS A 60 14.55 -4.58 -27.77
C LYS A 60 16.04 -4.81 -28.12
N ALA A 61 16.81 -5.24 -27.11
CA ALA A 61 18.11 -5.94 -27.15
C ALA A 61 19.40 -5.13 -27.43
N LEU A 62 20.13 -4.81 -26.36
CA LEU A 62 21.60 -4.80 -26.40
C LEU A 62 22.10 -6.15 -25.87
N PRO A 63 22.97 -6.88 -26.60
CA PRO A 63 23.53 -8.13 -26.12
C PRO A 63 24.42 -7.88 -24.88
N PRO A 64 24.67 -8.90 -24.04
CA PRO A 64 25.66 -8.78 -22.98
C PRO A 64 27.02 -8.50 -23.65
N GLN A 65 27.60 -7.35 -23.35
CA GLN A 65 28.94 -6.96 -23.79
C GLN A 65 29.94 -7.91 -23.10
N ALA A 66 30.15 -9.08 -23.67
CA ALA A 66 31.29 -9.92 -23.35
C ALA A 66 32.51 -9.35 -24.12
N GLY A 67 33.50 -8.85 -23.39
CA GLY A 67 34.83 -8.58 -23.91
C GLY A 67 35.29 -7.13 -23.79
N GLY A 68 36.16 -6.87 -22.82
CA GLY A 68 36.90 -5.61 -22.70
C GLY A 68 37.88 -5.67 -21.54
N ALA A 69 39.11 -6.01 -21.85
CA ALA A 69 40.16 -6.43 -20.93
C ALA A 69 40.68 -5.35 -19.97
N SER A 70 41.17 -5.84 -18.82
CA SER A 70 42.46 -5.46 -18.20
C SER A 70 42.61 -4.07 -17.57
N THR A 71 43.51 -4.03 -16.57
CA THR A 71 44.00 -2.89 -15.76
C THR A 71 42.96 -2.29 -14.81
N ALA A 72 43.06 -2.38 -13.48
CA ALA A 72 44.25 -2.30 -12.64
C ALA A 72 44.02 -3.07 -11.32
N ARG A 73 44.54 -4.29 -11.23
CA ARG A 73 44.67 -5.02 -9.95
C ARG A 73 46.12 -5.09 -9.46
N GLU A 74 47.02 -4.34 -10.08
CA GLU A 74 48.45 -4.49 -9.84
C GLU A 74 49.15 -3.14 -9.98
N ARG A 75 49.17 -2.39 -8.87
CA ARG A 75 50.16 -1.35 -8.50
C ARG A 75 49.62 -0.52 -7.34
N ALA A 76 49.69 -1.04 -6.12
CA ALA A 76 49.71 -0.21 -4.90
C ALA A 76 50.07 -1.00 -3.63
N HIS A 77 50.89 -2.06 -3.67
CA HIS A 77 51.41 -2.68 -2.44
C HIS A 77 52.78 -3.34 -2.66
N ARG A 78 53.75 -2.56 -3.18
CA ARG A 78 55.17 -2.86 -3.00
C ARG A 78 55.84 -1.64 -2.40
#